data_AF-A0A973TV10-F1
#
_entry.id   AF-A0A973TV10-F1
#
_cell.length_a   1.000
_cell.length_b   1.000
_cell.length_c   1.000
_cell.angle_alpha   90.00
_cell.angle_beta   90.00
_cell.angle_gamma   90.00
#
_symmetry.space_group_name_H-M   'P 1'
#
loop_
_entity.id
_entity.type
_entity.pdbx_description
1 polymer ?
#
loop_
_entity_poly.entity_id
_entity_poly.type
_entity_poly.pdbx_seq_one_letter_code
_entity_poly.pdbx_strand_id
1 'polypeptide(L)' 'MALDHTEPVLLVRKRADFVGEWERSCHLAAMPEDGTRSTLLTLCGERIEVGTAELLPEPDGMPCVACLLSVPPTRG' A
#
# COMPACT_ATOMS: atom_id res chain seq x y z
N MET A 1 14.62 -0.70 -6.68
CA MET A 1 14.38 -2.10 -6.31
C MET A 1 13.13 -2.50 -7.05
N ALA A 2 13.26 -3.37 -8.05
CA ALA A 2 12.09 -4.00 -8.65
C ALA A 2 11.59 -5.03 -7.62
N LEU A 3 10.30 -5.00 -7.28
CA LEU A 3 9.73 -6.08 -6.51
C LEU A 3 9.91 -7.37 -7.32
N ASP A 4 10.38 -8.42 -6.68
CA ASP A 4 10.20 -9.75 -7.26
C ASP A 4 8.69 -9.98 -7.31
N HIS A 5 8.14 -10.26 -8.50
CA HIS A 5 6.69 -10.33 -8.76
C HIS A 5 5.94 -11.46 -8.00
N THR A 6 6.61 -12.09 -7.04
CA THR A 6 6.13 -13.16 -6.17
C THR A 6 6.02 -12.69 -4.70
N GLU A 7 6.52 -11.49 -4.37
CA GLU A 7 6.44 -10.95 -3.02
C GLU A 7 5.01 -10.52 -2.68
N PRO A 8 4.46 -10.97 -1.55
CA PRO A 8 3.11 -10.59 -1.15
C PRO A 8 3.04 -9.08 -0.90
N VAL A 9 1.98 -8.45 -1.41
CA VAL A 9 1.69 -7.04 -1.17
C VAL A 9 0.49 -6.89 -0.23
N LEU A 10 0.54 -5.86 0.59
CA LEU A 10 -0.55 -5.39 1.45
C LEU A 10 -1.28 -4.26 0.74
N LEU A 11 -2.61 -4.26 0.81
CA LEU A 11 -3.42 -3.12 0.42
C LEU A 11 -3.71 -2.27 1.65
N VAL A 12 -3.24 -1.02 1.64
CA VAL A 12 -3.28 -0.15 2.81
C VAL A 12 -3.75 1.26 2.46
N ARG A 13 -4.32 1.96 3.44
CA ARG A 13 -4.74 3.36 3.33
C ARG A 13 -4.40 4.08 4.63
N LYS A 14 -4.14 5.39 4.59
CA LYS A 14 -4.02 6.20 5.81
C LYS A 14 -5.39 6.37 6.45
N ARG A 15 -5.51 6.11 7.75
CA ARG A 15 -6.75 6.25 8.54
C ARG A 15 -7.26 7.69 8.52
N ALA A 16 -8.58 7.86 8.49
CA ALA A 16 -9.24 9.16 8.39
C ALA A 16 -8.96 10.06 9.59
N ASP A 17 -8.64 9.45 10.73
CA ASP A 17 -8.26 10.17 11.96
C ASP A 17 -6.96 11.00 11.79
N PHE A 18 -6.16 10.71 10.75
CA PHE A 18 -4.83 11.30 10.56
C PHE A 18 -4.68 12.14 9.29
N VAL A 19 -5.58 12.00 8.29
CA VAL A 19 -5.46 12.69 7.00
C VAL A 19 -6.81 13.09 6.40
N GLY A 20 -6.79 14.06 5.49
CA GLY A 20 -7.96 14.44 4.69
C GLY A 20 -8.26 13.46 3.56
N GLU A 21 -9.45 13.57 2.95
CA GLU A 21 -9.93 12.66 1.90
C GLU A 21 -8.98 12.57 0.69
N TRP A 22 -8.33 13.67 0.33
CA TRP A 22 -7.36 13.72 -0.77
C TRP A 22 -6.16 12.78 -0.59
N GLU A 23 -5.84 12.44 0.66
CA GLU A 23 -4.71 11.58 1.01
C GLU A 23 -5.15 10.14 1.35
N ARG A 24 -6.45 9.83 1.18
CA ARG A 24 -7.05 8.52 1.47
C ARG A 24 -7.08 7.59 0.26
N SER A 25 -6.13 7.74 -0.64
CA SER A 25 -5.94 6.74 -1.70
C SER A 25 -5.52 5.40 -1.10
N CYS A 26 -5.94 4.29 -1.70
CA CYS A 26 -5.42 2.97 -1.34
C CYS A 26 -4.08 2.72 -2.08
N HIS A 27 -3.11 2.23 -1.33
CA HIS A 27 -1.75 1.96 -1.79
C HIS A 27 -1.43 0.48 -1.64
N LEU A 28 -0.52 0.01 -2.49
CA LEU A 28 0.12 -1.29 -2.33
C LEU A 28 1.44 -1.09 -1.61
N ALA A 29 1.69 -1.89 -0.58
CA ALA A 29 2.95 -1.91 0.15
C ALA A 29 3.53 -3.32 0.14
N ALA A 30 4.85 -3.43 0.04
CA ALA A 30 5.50 -4.73 0.19
C ALA A 30 5.25 -5.26 1.61
N MET A 31 4.93 -6.55 1.73
CA MET A 31 4.87 -7.19 3.04
C MET A 31 6.25 -7.05 3.71
N PRO A 32 6.35 -6.49 4.92
CA PRO A 32 7.61 -6.44 5.62
C PRO A 32 8.08 -7.87 5.96
N GLU A 33 9.33 -8.19 5.65
CA GLU A 33 9.93 -9.51 5.93
C GLU A 33 9.86 -9.88 7.42
N ASP A 34 9.96 -8.87 8.27
CA ASP A 34 9.81 -8.98 9.71
C ASP A 34 8.59 -8.14 10.16
N GLY A 35 7.66 -8.74 10.90
CA GLY A 35 6.45 -8.09 11.43
C GLY A 35 6.70 -6.96 12.44
N THR A 36 7.95 -6.52 12.60
CA THR A 36 8.40 -5.48 13.54
C THR A 36 8.55 -4.10 12.89
N ARG A 37 8.36 -3.96 11.57
CA ARG A 37 8.49 -2.65 10.91
C ARG A 37 7.37 -1.71 11.36
N SER A 38 7.74 -0.55 11.91
CA SER A 38 6.81 0.52 12.28
C SER A 38 6.26 1.30 11.07
N THR A 39 6.91 1.17 9.90
CA THR A 39 6.59 1.90 8.68
C THR A 39 6.47 0.95 7.50
N LEU A 40 5.44 1.15 6.68
CA LEU A 40 5.23 0.48 5.41
C LEU A 40 5.79 1.34 4.27
N LEU A 41 6.53 0.72 3.36
CA LEU A 41 6.95 1.36 2.12
C LEU A 41 6.01 0.92 0.99
N THR A 42 5.29 1.89 0.45
CA THR A 42 4.38 1.65 -0.69
C THR A 42 5.15 1.61 -2.01
N LEU A 43 4.54 1.03 -3.04
CA LEU A 43 5.16 0.93 -4.36
C LEU A 43 5.37 2.29 -5.02
N CYS A 44 4.52 3.27 -4.70
CA CYS A 44 4.70 4.66 -5.15
C CYS A 44 5.76 5.42 -4.36
N GLY A 45 6.40 4.80 -3.36
CA GLY A 45 7.44 5.40 -2.51
C GLY A 45 6.91 6.11 -1.27
N GLU A 46 5.59 6.20 -1.09
CA GLU A 46 4.97 6.76 0.12
C GLU A 46 5.33 5.89 1.33
N ARG A 47 5.68 6.54 2.45
CA ARG A 47 5.94 5.89 3.73
C ARG A 47 4.73 6.08 4.64
N ILE A 48 4.16 4.99 5.11
CA ILE A 48 2.97 5.02 5.98
C ILE A 48 3.32 4.37 7.32
N GLU A 49 3.16 5.11 8.42
CA GLU A 49 3.31 4.54 9.76
C GLU A 49 2.20 3.53 10.03
N VAL A 50 2.55 2.33 10.49
CA VAL A 50 1.62 1.21 10.70
C VAL A 50 0.47 1.60 11.63
N GLY A 51 0.74 2.39 12.68
CA GLY A 51 -0.31 2.87 13.60
C GLY A 51 -1.33 3.83 12.97
N THR A 52 -0.98 4.42 11.83
CA THR A 52 -1.83 5.34 11.04
C THR A 52 -2.44 4.69 9.81
N ALA A 53 -2.09 3.42 9.53
CA ALA A 53 -2.61 2.68 8.40
C ALA A 53 -3.86 1.86 8.79
N GLU A 54 -4.77 1.70 7.85
CA GLU A 54 -5.77 0.65 7.83
C GLU A 54 -5.39 -0.37 6.74
N LEU A 55 -5.47 -1.66 7.08
CA LEU A 55 -5.33 -2.75 6.11
C LEU A 55 -6.70 -2.99 5.46
N LEU A 56 -6.73 -3.01 4.13
CA LEU A 56 -7.94 -3.21 3.35
C LEU A 56 -8.01 -4.65 2.84
N PRO A 57 -9.17 -5.33 2.97
CA PRO A 57 -9.34 -6.70 2.45
C PRO A 57 -9.47 -6.72 0.92
N GLU A 58 -9.92 -5.62 0.32
CA GLU A 58 -10.10 -5.43 -1.11
C GLU A 58 -9.93 -3.94 -1.46
N PRO A 59 -9.67 -3.59 -2.74
CA PRO A 59 -9.59 -2.20 -3.19
C PRO A 59 -10.87 -1.41 -2.84
N ASP A 60 -10.73 -0.43 -1.95
CA ASP A 60 -11.81 0.47 -1.52
C ASP A 60 -11.37 1.94 -1.63
N GLY A 61 -12.19 2.76 -2.27
CA GLY A 61 -11.88 4.15 -2.61
C GLY A 61 -10.94 4.29 -3.82
N MET A 62 -10.30 5.47 -3.93
CA MET A 62 -9.43 5.78 -5.05
C MET A 62 -8.11 5.03 -4.96
N PRO A 63 -7.69 4.28 -5.99
CA PRO A 63 -6.38 3.65 -5.98
C PRO A 63 -5.29 4.66 -6.31
N CYS A 64 -4.14 4.50 -5.66
CA CYS A 64 -2.92 5.18 -6.09
C CYS A 64 -2.51 4.64 -7.46
N VAL A 65 -2.64 5.48 -8.50
CA VAL A 65 -2.32 5.11 -9.89
C VAL A 65 -0.88 4.63 -10.03
N ALA A 66 0.08 5.24 -9.33
CA ALA A 66 1.47 4.80 -9.36
C ALA A 66 1.66 3.39 -8.79
N CYS A 67 0.93 3.04 -7.72
CA CYS A 67 0.92 1.66 -7.20
C CYS A 67 0.32 0.69 -8.22
N LEU A 68 -0.79 1.05 -8.87
CA LEU A 68 -1.43 0.21 -9.90
C LEU A 68 -0.54 -0.05 -11.12
N LEU A 69 0.22 0.95 -11.56
CA LEU A 69 1.14 0.80 -12.70
C LEU A 69 2.41 0.03 -12.34
N SER A 70 2.70 -0.15 -11.05
CA SER A 70 3.87 -0.88 -10.56
C SER A 70 3.62 -2.39 -10.43
N VAL A 71 2.35 -2.83 -10.42
CA VAL A 71 2.03 -4.26 -10.38
C VAL A 71 2.02 -4.86 -11.80
N PRO A 72 2.52 -6.10 -11.96
CA PRO A 72 2.43 -6.79 -13.24
C PRO A 72 0.96 -7.01 -13.62
N PRO A 73 0.62 -7.03 -14.93
CA PRO A 73 -0.73 -7.30 -15.38
C PRO A 73 -1.17 -8.68 -14.89
N THR A 74 -2.41 -8.78 -14.42
CA THR A 74 -3.02 -10.06 -14.10
C THR A 74 -3.02 -10.94 -15.34
N ARG A 75 -2.49 -12.17 -15.24
CA ARG A 75 -2.71 -13.19 -16.28
C ARG A 75 -4.17 -13.61 -16.15
N GLY A 76 -4.99 -13.22 -17.12
CA GLY A 76 -6.38 -13.67 -17.26
C GLY A 76 -6.48 -15.15 -17.57
#